data_AF-A0A9X0A732-F1
#
_entry.id   AF-A0A9X0A732-F1
#
_cell.length_a   1.000
_cell.length_b   1.000
_cell.length_c   1.000
_cell.angle_alpha   90.00
_cell.angle_beta   90.00
_cell.angle_gamma   90.00
#
_symmetry.space_group_name_H-M   'P 1'
#
loop_
_entity.id
_entity.type
_entity.pdbx_description
1 polymer ?
#
loop_
_entity_poly.entity_id
_entity_poly.type
_entity_poly.pdbx_seq_one_letter_code
_entity_poly.pdbx_strand_id
1 'polypeptide(L)'
;MDLQRKLDCPATMQIRCIKVYNEYSIDKAMCPTENSMAMARRAVLKQINEKSKSDPEFNFRISTRFYVKISLSSAHFNHPVGESSTIGQYVDRRIVEKIYELVNRNITNISELKRFLDQYVDNELFPGLPEERRPKKTNRRYYPCRQDLRNYVAKAISAMKYCDNDKEALQRKIQDWQSRFFYRTRDAVVNKTKNQVLLKNLFSLSIKSHGSNDCWKDMGANSP
;
A
#
# COMPACT_ATOMS: atom_id res chain seq x y z
N MET A 1 0.26 18.31 14.26
CA MET A 1 1.72 18.43 14.44
C MET A 1 2.27 17.02 14.50
N ASP A 2 2.64 16.47 13.35
CA ASP A 2 3.23 15.14 13.24
C ASP A 2 4.74 15.30 13.11
N LEU A 3 5.43 15.08 14.22
CA LEU A 3 6.83 14.69 14.20
C LEU A 3 6.83 13.26 14.71
N GLN A 4 7.30 12.33 13.87
CA GLN A 4 7.87 11.05 14.30
C GLN A 4 9.06 11.36 15.22
N ARG A 5 8.79 11.85 16.44
CA ARG A 5 9.79 11.94 17.48
C ARG A 5 10.15 10.50 17.80
N LYS A 6 11.42 10.16 17.59
CA LYS A 6 12.01 8.97 18.22
C LYS A 6 11.81 9.18 19.71
N LEU A 7 10.86 8.47 20.32
CA LEU A 7 10.43 8.67 21.71
C LEU A 7 11.49 8.13 22.71
N ASP A 8 12.78 8.22 22.36
CA ASP A 8 13.90 7.66 23.11
C ASP A 8 13.66 6.20 23.53
N CYS A 9 13.24 5.37 22.56
CA CYS A 9 13.05 3.95 22.80
C CYS A 9 14.39 3.20 22.69
N PRO A 10 14.79 2.42 23.71
CA PRO A 10 16.02 1.63 23.66
C PRO A 10 15.87 0.36 22.82
N ALA A 11 14.65 0.01 22.37
CA ALA A 11 14.43 -1.18 21.55
C ALA A 11 15.15 -1.06 20.21
N THR A 12 15.90 -2.11 19.85
CA THR A 12 16.65 -2.16 18.60
C THR A 12 16.20 -3.34 17.74
N MET A 13 16.24 -3.14 16.43
CA MET A 13 16.09 -4.19 15.43
C MET A 13 17.42 -4.33 14.69
N GLN A 14 17.96 -5.55 14.66
CA GLN A 14 19.18 -5.86 13.92
C GLN A 14 18.84 -6.82 12.79
N ILE A 15 19.22 -6.44 11.56
CA ILE A 15 19.06 -7.28 10.38
C ILE A 15 20.45 -7.62 9.86
N ARG A 16 20.78 -8.91 9.80
CA ARG A 16 22.01 -9.40 9.16
C ARG A 16 21.66 -10.09 7.86
N CYS A 17 22.20 -9.59 6.76
CA CYS A 17 22.11 -10.21 5.45
C CYS A 17 23.38 -11.02 5.21
N ILE A 18 23.23 -12.31 4.92
CA ILE A 18 24.34 -13.23 4.66
C ILE A 18 24.14 -13.85 3.29
N LYS A 19 25.13 -13.68 2.40
CA LYS A 19 25.21 -14.43 1.13
C LYS A 19 25.88 -15.77 1.39
N VAL A 20 25.22 -16.85 1.00
CA VAL A 20 25.69 -18.22 1.15
C VAL A 20 25.98 -18.78 -0.23
N TYR A 21 27.20 -19.27 -0.43
CA TYR A 21 27.61 -19.96 -1.66
C TYR A 21 27.35 -21.45 -1.46
N ASN A 22 26.26 -21.97 -2.02
CA ASN A 22 25.73 -23.29 -1.65
C ASN A 22 26.65 -24.45 -2.03
N GLU A 23 27.53 -24.26 -2.99
CA GLU A 23 28.51 -25.26 -3.45
C GLU A 23 29.77 -25.30 -2.59
N TYR A 24 29.94 -24.34 -1.69
CA TYR A 24 31.12 -24.23 -0.84
C TYR A 24 30.71 -24.48 0.60
N SER A 25 31.28 -25.53 1.18
CA SER A 25 31.09 -25.88 2.59
C SER A 25 32.44 -26.15 3.23
N ILE A 26 32.52 -25.94 4.53
CA ILE A 26 33.71 -26.22 5.33
C ILE A 26 33.27 -27.22 6.37
N ASP A 27 33.88 -28.40 6.36
CA ASP A 27 33.60 -29.41 7.35
C ASP A 27 34.24 -29.00 8.68
N LYS A 28 33.39 -28.88 9.71
CA LYS A 28 33.81 -28.50 11.06
C LYS A 28 34.67 -29.61 11.69
N ALA A 29 34.46 -30.88 11.33
CA ALA A 29 35.24 -31.99 11.85
C ALA A 29 36.71 -31.95 11.39
N MET A 30 36.96 -31.43 10.18
CA MET A 30 38.30 -31.29 9.61
C MET A 30 39.08 -30.09 10.15
N CYS A 31 38.42 -29.18 10.87
CA CYS A 31 39.01 -27.96 11.40
C CYS A 31 38.77 -27.88 12.92
N PRO A 32 39.54 -28.62 13.74
CA PRO A 32 39.28 -28.77 15.17
C PRO A 32 39.52 -27.48 15.97
N THR A 33 40.32 -26.54 15.44
CA THR A 33 40.63 -25.27 16.12
C THR A 33 39.98 -24.08 15.42
N GLU A 34 39.68 -23.01 16.17
CA GLU A 34 39.10 -21.79 15.62
C GLU A 34 40.02 -21.14 14.57
N ASN A 35 41.34 -21.20 14.78
CA ASN A 35 42.34 -20.73 13.82
C ASN A 35 42.31 -21.55 12.51
N SER A 36 42.20 -22.88 12.59
CA SER A 36 42.08 -23.74 11.40
C SER A 36 40.80 -23.43 10.61
N MET A 37 39.68 -23.21 11.29
CA MET A 37 38.42 -22.77 10.66
C MET A 37 38.55 -21.41 9.99
N ALA A 38 39.22 -20.45 10.63
CA ALA A 38 39.45 -19.12 10.06
C ALA A 38 40.31 -19.18 8.79
N MET A 39 41.34 -20.02 8.77
CA MET A 39 42.20 -20.24 7.60
C MET A 39 41.44 -20.94 6.47
N ALA A 40 40.66 -21.98 6.76
CA ALA A 40 39.81 -22.64 5.77
C ALA A 40 38.78 -21.68 5.14
N ARG A 41 38.15 -20.83 5.95
CA ARG A 41 37.23 -19.77 5.47
C ARG A 41 37.93 -18.81 4.53
N ARG A 42 39.13 -18.34 4.89
CA ARG A 42 39.92 -17.44 4.02
C ARG A 42 40.30 -18.11 2.71
N ALA A 43 40.69 -19.39 2.74
CA ALA A 43 41.04 -20.14 1.54
C ALA A 43 39.85 -20.29 0.58
N VAL A 44 38.67 -20.68 1.10
CA VAL A 44 37.44 -20.80 0.30
C VAL A 44 37.01 -19.46 -0.28
N LEU A 45 37.05 -18.38 0.50
CA LEU A 45 36.73 -17.05 0.01
C LEU A 45 37.70 -16.57 -1.08
N LYS A 46 38.99 -16.91 -0.94
CA LYS A 46 40.00 -16.62 -1.97
C LYS A 46 39.68 -17.33 -3.28
N GLN A 47 39.34 -18.62 -3.23
CA GLN A 47 38.92 -19.39 -4.42
C GLN A 47 37.67 -18.81 -5.08
N ILE A 48 36.66 -18.43 -4.30
CA ILE A 48 35.44 -17.79 -4.82
C ILE A 48 35.79 -16.47 -5.53
N ASN A 49 36.64 -15.65 -4.90
CA ASN A 49 37.07 -14.37 -5.47
C ASN A 49 37.87 -14.55 -6.77
N GLU A 50 38.81 -15.51 -6.79
CA GLU A 50 39.60 -15.83 -7.99
C GLU A 50 38.70 -16.31 -9.13
N LYS A 51 37.78 -17.24 -8.85
CA LYS A 51 36.83 -17.76 -9.83
C LYS A 51 35.90 -16.66 -10.38
N SER A 52 35.47 -15.74 -9.52
CA SER A 52 34.66 -14.58 -9.92
C SER A 52 35.40 -13.59 -10.82
N LYS A 53 36.74 -13.53 -10.72
CA LYS A 53 37.58 -12.66 -11.54
C LYS A 53 37.97 -13.31 -12.86
N SER A 54 38.21 -14.62 -12.86
CA SER A 54 38.62 -15.36 -14.06
C SER A 54 37.47 -15.55 -15.05
N ASP A 55 36.24 -15.72 -14.53
CA ASP A 55 35.06 -15.94 -15.35
C ASP A 55 33.89 -15.06 -14.86
N PRO A 56 33.72 -13.87 -15.44
CA PRO A 56 32.63 -12.96 -15.07
C PRO A 56 31.24 -13.49 -15.42
N GLU A 57 31.11 -14.45 -16.33
CA GLU A 57 29.83 -15.08 -16.70
C GLU A 57 29.48 -16.26 -15.79
N PHE A 58 30.44 -16.75 -15.00
CA PHE A 58 30.22 -17.82 -14.05
C PHE A 58 29.22 -17.42 -12.95
N ASN A 59 28.06 -18.06 -12.96
CA ASN A 59 27.02 -17.83 -11.97
C ASN A 59 27.16 -18.80 -10.79
N PHE A 60 27.56 -18.28 -9.64
CA PHE A 60 27.53 -19.03 -8.40
C PHE A 60 26.10 -19.32 -7.96
N ARG A 61 25.85 -20.56 -7.50
CA ARG A 61 24.59 -20.90 -6.84
C ARG A 61 24.54 -20.28 -5.43
N ILE A 62 24.05 -19.05 -5.35
CA ILE A 62 23.99 -18.25 -4.11
C ILE A 62 22.59 -18.29 -3.50
N SER A 63 22.51 -18.36 -2.17
CA SER A 63 21.30 -18.08 -1.41
C SER A 63 21.53 -16.95 -0.41
N THR A 64 20.60 -16.00 -0.37
CA THR A 64 20.64 -14.89 0.60
C THR A 64 19.80 -15.26 1.81
N ARG A 65 20.40 -15.18 3.01
CA ARG A 65 19.72 -15.44 4.29
C ARG A 65 19.64 -14.15 5.10
N PHE A 66 18.45 -13.86 5.63
CA PHE A 66 18.23 -12.74 6.54
C PHE A 66 18.03 -13.26 7.95
N TYR A 67 18.88 -12.81 8.87
CA TYR A 67 18.72 -13.06 10.29
C TYR A 67 18.24 -11.78 10.94
N VAL A 68 17.00 -11.80 11.43
CA VAL A 68 16.36 -10.65 12.05
C VAL A 68 16.32 -10.89 13.55
N LYS A 69 16.92 -9.99 14.31
CA LYS A 69 16.81 -9.92 15.77
C LYS A 69 15.94 -8.71 16.10
N ILE A 70 14.74 -8.96 16.60
CA ILE A 70 13.79 -7.93 17.04
C ILE A 70 13.73 -7.99 18.57
N SER A 71 13.75 -6.82 19.21
CA SER A 71 13.55 -6.72 20.66
C SER A 71 12.12 -7.14 21.02
N LEU A 72 11.94 -7.74 22.21
CA LEU A 72 10.61 -8.10 22.71
C LEU A 72 9.79 -6.82 23.00
N SER A 73 8.46 -6.96 23.00
CA SER A 73 7.54 -5.85 23.31
C SER A 73 7.84 -5.19 24.66
N SER A 74 8.33 -5.94 25.65
CA SER A 74 8.72 -5.46 26.97
C SER A 74 9.96 -4.57 26.99
N ALA A 75 10.82 -4.64 25.96
CA ALA A 75 12.03 -3.83 25.86
C ALA A 75 11.76 -2.43 25.29
N HIS A 76 10.52 -2.17 24.85
CA HIS A 76 10.13 -0.85 24.40
C HIS A 76 9.71 0.02 25.58
N PHE A 77 10.26 1.22 25.63
CA PHE A 77 9.93 2.22 26.65
C PHE A 77 9.45 3.50 25.97
N ASN A 78 8.65 4.29 26.70
CA ASN A 78 8.18 5.62 26.31
C ASN A 78 7.31 5.70 25.04
N HIS A 79 6.89 4.56 24.48
CA HIS A 79 5.89 4.54 23.42
C HIS A 79 5.03 3.26 23.47
N PRO A 80 3.78 3.34 22.97
CA PRO A 80 2.92 2.16 22.90
C PRO A 80 3.40 1.19 21.81
N VAL A 81 3.28 -0.12 22.09
CA VAL A 81 3.64 -1.24 21.21
C VAL A 81 2.44 -2.17 21.03
N GLY A 82 2.40 -2.90 19.91
CA GLY A 82 1.34 -3.84 19.61
C GLY A 82 0.05 -3.14 19.15
N GLU A 83 -1.11 -3.65 19.57
CA GLU A 83 -2.42 -3.10 19.19
C GLU A 83 -2.57 -1.63 19.55
N SER A 84 -1.97 -1.21 20.66
CA SER A 84 -2.01 0.17 21.15
C SER A 84 -1.04 1.12 20.44
N SER A 85 -0.12 0.61 19.61
CA SER A 85 0.90 1.43 18.96
C SER A 85 0.27 2.46 18.02
N THR A 86 -0.90 2.16 17.44
CA THR A 86 -1.70 2.98 16.49
C THR A 86 -0.97 3.49 15.24
N ILE A 87 0.35 3.42 15.21
CA ILE A 87 1.26 3.75 14.12
C ILE A 87 1.04 2.76 12.99
N GLY A 88 0.67 3.27 11.81
CA GLY A 88 0.42 2.47 10.62
C GLY A 88 -0.88 1.66 10.60
N GLN A 89 -1.69 1.70 11.67
CA GLN A 89 -3.01 1.06 11.66
C GLN A 89 -4.01 1.95 10.92
N TYR A 90 -4.44 1.49 9.75
CA TYR A 90 -5.57 2.07 9.03
C TYR A 90 -6.89 1.70 9.71
N VAL A 91 -7.86 2.62 9.66
CA VAL A 91 -9.24 2.33 10.08
C VAL A 91 -9.86 1.35 9.10
N ASP A 92 -10.57 0.34 9.62
CA ASP A 92 -11.19 -0.69 8.79
C ASP A 92 -12.20 -0.07 7.82
N ARG A 93 -12.21 -0.57 6.58
CA ARG A 93 -13.04 -0.03 5.50
C ARG A 93 -14.53 0.02 5.88
N ARG A 94 -15.02 -0.98 6.63
CA ARG A 94 -16.43 -1.06 7.06
C ARG A 94 -16.79 0.06 8.03
N ILE A 95 -15.87 0.40 8.93
CA ILE A 95 -16.02 1.53 9.85
C ILE A 95 -16.04 2.85 9.07
N VAL A 96 -15.15 2.99 8.09
CA VAL A 96 -15.12 4.16 7.21
C VAL A 96 -16.45 4.28 6.46
N GLU A 97 -16.91 3.24 5.79
CA GLU A 97 -18.22 3.22 5.09
C GLU A 97 -19.36 3.64 6.03
N LYS A 98 -19.37 3.15 7.27
CA LYS A 98 -20.36 3.52 8.29
C LYS A 98 -20.28 5.00 8.68
N ILE A 99 -19.07 5.58 8.78
CA ILE A 99 -18.90 7.02 9.02
C ILE A 99 -19.51 7.83 7.89
N TYR A 100 -19.27 7.46 6.63
CA TYR A 100 -19.85 8.16 5.48
C TYR A 100 -21.38 8.06 5.48
N GLU A 101 -21.94 6.89 5.82
CA GLU A 101 -23.38 6.70 5.97
C GLU A 101 -23.97 7.64 7.05
N LEU A 102 -23.34 7.72 8.22
CA LEU A 102 -23.79 8.57 9.33
C LEU A 102 -23.71 10.07 8.97
N VAL A 103 -22.65 10.47 8.27
CA VAL A 103 -22.48 11.85 7.79
C VAL A 103 -23.53 12.21 6.73
N ASN A 104 -23.85 11.29 5.81
CA ASN A 104 -24.93 11.48 4.84
C ASN A 104 -26.30 11.65 5.52
N ARG A 105 -26.50 11.05 6.70
CA ARG A 105 -27.69 11.24 7.56
C ARG A 105 -27.62 12.53 8.39
N ASN A 106 -26.65 13.41 8.13
CA ASN A 106 -26.37 14.67 8.84
C ASN A 106 -25.87 14.53 10.30
N ILE A 107 -25.40 13.35 10.70
CA ILE A 107 -24.79 13.17 12.02
C ILE A 107 -23.32 13.56 11.93
N THR A 108 -23.00 14.79 12.35
CA THR A 108 -21.64 15.36 12.30
C THR A 108 -20.99 15.48 13.68
N ASN A 109 -21.75 15.27 14.77
CA ASN A 109 -21.24 15.33 16.12
C ASN A 109 -20.31 14.14 16.40
N ILE A 110 -19.06 14.43 16.76
CA ILE A 110 -18.01 13.42 17.00
C ILE A 110 -18.38 12.46 18.13
N SER A 111 -19.01 12.96 19.20
CA SER A 111 -19.38 12.14 20.35
C SER A 111 -20.51 11.16 20.00
N GLU A 112 -21.47 11.61 19.20
CA GLU A 112 -22.56 10.76 18.71
C GLU A 112 -22.06 9.72 17.72
N LEU A 113 -21.24 10.16 16.75
CA LEU A 113 -20.57 9.26 15.80
C LEU A 113 -19.80 8.16 16.54
N LYS A 114 -19.02 8.52 17.57
CA LYS A 114 -18.30 7.54 18.38
C LYS A 114 -19.25 6.53 19.03
N ARG A 115 -20.33 7.00 19.65
CA ARG A 115 -21.32 6.11 20.29
C ARG A 115 -21.97 5.16 19.29
N PHE A 116 -22.34 5.65 18.11
CA PHE A 116 -22.92 4.83 17.05
C PHE A 116 -21.94 3.81 16.51
N LEU A 117 -20.68 4.19 16.33
CA LEU A 117 -19.63 3.26 15.87
C LEU A 117 -19.32 2.19 16.91
N ASP A 118 -19.25 2.55 18.20
CA ASP A 118 -19.06 1.58 19.27
C ASP A 118 -20.18 0.53 19.24
N GLN A 119 -21.44 0.98 19.10
CA GLN A 119 -22.60 0.10 18.98
C GLN A 119 -22.56 -0.77 17.70
N TYR A 120 -22.11 -0.20 16.58
CA TYR A 120 -21.95 -0.91 15.31
C TYR A 120 -20.89 -2.02 15.40
N VAL A 121 -19.76 -1.74 16.07
CA VAL A 121 -18.71 -2.74 16.30
C VAL A 121 -19.24 -3.89 17.15
N ASP A 122 -19.92 -3.57 18.25
CA ASP A 122 -20.37 -4.56 19.21
C ASP A 122 -21.54 -5.42 18.67
N ASN A 123 -22.46 -4.84 17.91
CA ASN A 123 -23.69 -5.51 17.47
C ASN A 123 -23.63 -6.06 16.05
N GLU A 124 -23.00 -5.36 15.11
CA GLU A 124 -23.05 -5.70 13.67
C GLU A 124 -21.75 -6.35 13.17
N LEU A 125 -20.57 -5.92 13.65
CA LEU A 125 -19.29 -6.45 13.18
C LEU A 125 -18.87 -7.75 13.88
N PHE A 126 -19.13 -7.87 15.18
CA PHE A 126 -18.72 -9.02 15.99
C PHE A 126 -19.89 -9.64 16.77
N PRO A 127 -20.99 -10.04 16.08
CA PRO A 127 -22.16 -10.59 16.77
C PRO A 127 -21.80 -11.91 17.48
N GLY A 128 -22.21 -12.04 18.74
CA GLY A 128 -22.11 -13.30 19.49
C GLY A 128 -20.69 -13.75 19.89
N LEU A 129 -19.65 -12.94 19.65
CA LEU A 129 -18.30 -13.26 20.11
C LEU A 129 -18.16 -13.01 21.62
N PRO A 130 -17.45 -13.90 22.36
CA PRO A 130 -17.07 -13.67 23.75
C PRO A 130 -16.25 -12.38 23.87
N GLU A 131 -16.40 -11.66 24.99
CA GLU A 131 -15.78 -10.35 25.23
C GLU A 131 -14.25 -10.37 25.09
N GLU A 132 -13.62 -11.49 25.43
CA GLU A 132 -12.17 -11.74 25.28
C GLU A 132 -11.68 -11.76 23.83
N ARG A 133 -12.54 -12.12 22.88
CA ARG A 133 -12.22 -12.17 21.44
C ARG A 133 -12.63 -10.92 20.69
N ARG A 134 -13.35 -9.99 21.34
CA ARG A 134 -13.73 -8.72 20.72
C ARG A 134 -12.51 -7.81 20.63
N PRO A 135 -12.41 -6.99 19.57
CA PRO A 135 -11.36 -5.99 19.52
C PRO A 135 -11.45 -5.08 20.75
N LYS A 136 -10.32 -4.83 21.40
CA LYS A 136 -10.27 -3.88 22.51
C LYS A 136 -10.56 -2.48 21.99
N LYS A 137 -11.16 -1.62 22.82
CA LYS A 137 -11.38 -0.20 22.51
C LYS A 137 -10.08 0.58 22.26
N THR A 138 -8.93 0.03 22.62
CA THR A 138 -7.59 0.56 22.32
C THR A 138 -7.18 0.31 20.87
N ASN A 139 -7.85 -0.58 20.15
CA ASN A 139 -7.53 -0.94 18.78
C ASN A 139 -8.12 0.10 17.80
N ARG A 140 -7.25 0.96 17.27
CA ARG A 140 -7.62 2.06 16.34
C ARG A 140 -8.24 1.57 15.03
N ARG A 141 -7.99 0.31 14.63
CA ARG A 141 -8.58 -0.26 13.40
C ARG A 141 -10.10 -0.29 13.45
N TYR A 142 -10.68 -0.62 14.61
CA TYR A 142 -12.13 -0.72 14.79
C TYR A 142 -12.71 0.45 15.58
N TYR A 143 -11.93 0.99 16.52
CA TYR A 143 -12.32 2.13 17.36
C TYR A 143 -11.47 3.36 17.02
N PRO A 144 -11.81 4.10 15.96
CA PRO A 144 -11.05 5.26 15.51
C PRO A 144 -10.96 6.36 16.59
N CYS A 145 -9.83 7.09 16.60
CA CYS A 145 -9.65 8.19 17.54
C CYS A 145 -10.50 9.41 17.15
N ARG A 146 -10.73 10.34 18.09
CA ARG A 146 -11.45 11.61 17.82
C ARG A 146 -10.83 12.37 16.64
N GLN A 147 -9.51 12.32 16.48
CA GLN A 147 -8.83 12.93 15.33
C GLN A 147 -9.19 12.24 14.00
N ASP A 148 -9.22 10.91 13.99
CA ASP A 148 -9.60 10.14 12.81
C ASP A 148 -11.03 10.49 12.39
N LEU A 149 -11.96 10.51 13.35
CA LEU A 149 -13.35 10.89 13.11
C LEU A 149 -13.46 12.28 12.47
N ARG A 150 -12.74 13.29 13.00
CA ARG A 150 -12.70 14.63 12.39
C ARG A 150 -12.24 14.60 10.94
N ASN A 151 -11.17 13.85 10.67
CA ASN A 151 -10.61 13.75 9.32
C ASN A 151 -11.59 13.07 8.36
N TYR A 152 -12.24 11.97 8.78
CA TYR A 152 -13.22 11.27 7.94
C TYR A 152 -14.50 12.06 7.73
N VAL A 153 -15.00 12.76 8.76
CA VAL A 153 -16.16 13.66 8.62
C VAL A 153 -15.85 14.79 7.63
N ALA A 154 -14.68 15.43 7.74
CA ALA A 154 -14.26 16.45 6.79
C ALA A 154 -14.19 15.90 5.36
N LYS A 155 -13.59 14.71 5.18
CA LYS A 155 -13.53 14.03 3.87
C LYS A 155 -14.91 13.69 3.32
N ALA A 156 -15.84 13.21 4.14
CA ALA A 156 -17.20 12.90 3.74
C ALA A 156 -17.96 14.17 3.29
N ILE A 157 -17.87 15.25 4.07
CA ILE A 157 -18.47 16.55 3.71
C ILE A 157 -17.88 17.08 2.40
N SER A 158 -16.56 16.99 2.22
CA SER A 158 -15.92 17.38 0.95
C SER A 158 -16.41 16.51 -0.20
N ALA A 159 -16.48 15.19 -0.05
CA ALA A 159 -16.96 14.29 -1.09
C ALA A 159 -18.40 14.64 -1.52
N MET A 160 -19.29 14.97 -0.57
CA MET A 160 -20.64 15.43 -0.86
C MET A 160 -20.65 16.74 -1.64
N LYS A 161 -19.80 17.71 -1.28
CA LYS A 161 -19.75 19.03 -1.93
C LYS A 161 -19.21 19.00 -3.35
N TYR A 162 -18.19 18.19 -3.61
CA TYR A 162 -17.48 18.17 -4.89
C TYR A 162 -18.07 17.17 -5.90
N CYS A 163 -18.77 16.11 -5.47
CA CYS A 163 -19.33 15.12 -6.40
C CYS A 163 -20.41 15.70 -7.34
N ASP A 164 -21.24 16.62 -6.85
CA ASP A 164 -22.34 17.18 -7.65
C ASP A 164 -21.89 18.40 -8.46
N ASN A 165 -21.08 19.28 -7.86
CA ASN A 165 -20.61 20.50 -8.51
C ASN A 165 -19.54 20.25 -9.59
N ASP A 166 -18.65 19.28 -9.38
CA ASP A 166 -17.54 19.07 -10.32
C ASP A 166 -18.01 18.39 -11.61
N LYS A 167 -19.03 17.53 -11.56
CA LYS A 167 -19.56 16.87 -12.78
C LYS A 167 -20.20 17.88 -13.73
N GLU A 168 -21.03 18.76 -13.20
CA GLU A 168 -21.73 19.76 -14.00
C GLU A 168 -20.75 20.85 -14.49
N ALA A 169 -19.81 21.28 -13.65
CA ALA A 169 -18.77 22.22 -14.04
C ALA A 169 -17.83 21.63 -15.11
N LEU A 170 -17.48 20.35 -15.00
CA LEU A 170 -16.68 19.64 -15.99
C LEU A 170 -17.46 19.48 -17.31
N GLN A 171 -18.74 19.12 -17.26
CA GLN A 171 -19.59 19.04 -18.46
C GLN A 171 -19.70 20.37 -19.19
N ARG A 172 -19.92 21.48 -18.46
CA ARG A 172 -19.91 22.83 -19.04
C ARG A 172 -18.58 23.17 -19.70
N LYS A 173 -17.45 22.82 -19.07
CA LYS A 173 -16.12 23.01 -19.67
C LYS A 173 -15.89 22.14 -20.90
N ILE A 174 -16.34 20.88 -20.88
CA ILE A 174 -16.28 19.99 -22.04
C ILE A 174 -17.07 20.58 -23.21
N GLN A 175 -18.27 21.11 -22.95
CA GLN A 175 -19.10 21.75 -23.97
C GLN A 175 -18.46 23.04 -24.52
N ASP A 176 -17.91 23.90 -23.65
CA ASP A 176 -17.15 25.08 -24.07
C ASP A 176 -15.96 24.66 -24.95
N TRP A 177 -15.21 23.64 -24.55
CA TRP A 177 -14.04 23.16 -25.30
C TRP A 177 -14.42 22.50 -26.62
N GLN A 178 -15.53 21.76 -26.69
CA GLN A 178 -16.04 21.20 -27.94
C GLN A 178 -16.39 22.28 -28.97
N SER A 179 -16.86 23.45 -28.53
CA SER A 179 -17.16 24.58 -29.42
C SER A 179 -15.92 25.37 -29.84
N ARG A 180 -14.87 25.41 -29.01
CA ARG A 180 -13.67 26.24 -29.20
C ARG A 180 -12.49 25.52 -29.81
N PHE A 181 -12.38 24.20 -29.62
CA PHE A 181 -11.27 23.40 -30.11
C PHE A 181 -11.77 22.34 -31.08
N PHE A 182 -11.49 22.55 -32.37
CA PHE A 182 -11.46 21.45 -33.32
C PHE A 182 -10.25 20.59 -32.97
N TYR A 183 -10.46 19.43 -32.35
CA TYR A 183 -9.40 18.44 -32.23
C TYR A 183 -8.93 18.08 -33.64
N ARG A 184 -7.77 18.62 -34.06
CA ARG A 184 -7.02 18.02 -35.15
C ARG A 184 -6.56 16.66 -34.66
N THR A 185 -7.33 15.62 -34.96
CA THR A 185 -6.82 14.26 -34.88
C THR A 185 -5.56 14.20 -35.75
N ARG A 186 -4.51 13.56 -35.25
CA ARG A 186 -3.22 13.42 -35.97
C ARG A 186 -3.42 12.78 -37.36
N ASP A 187 -4.51 12.06 -37.55
CA ASP A 187 -4.93 11.43 -38.80
C ASP A 187 -5.42 12.42 -39.87
N ALA A 188 -5.83 13.63 -39.48
CA ALA A 188 -6.25 14.67 -40.42
C ALA A 188 -5.07 15.28 -41.23
N VAL A 189 -3.82 15.01 -40.82
CA VAL A 189 -2.62 15.43 -41.58
C VAL A 189 -2.21 14.37 -42.62
N VAL A 190 -2.62 13.11 -42.47
CA VAL A 190 -2.26 12.02 -43.39
C VAL A 190 -3.26 11.88 -44.55
N ASN A 191 -4.48 12.42 -44.41
CA ASN A 191 -5.56 12.28 -45.40
C ASN A 191 -5.59 13.34 -46.52
N LYS A 192 -4.61 14.25 -46.60
CA LYS A 192 -4.40 15.06 -47.82
C LYS A 192 -3.64 14.32 -48.92
N THR A 193 -2.93 13.25 -48.58
CA THR A 193 -2.10 12.49 -49.54
C THR A 193 -2.71 11.14 -49.96
N LYS A 194 -3.87 10.75 -49.43
CA LYS A 194 -4.48 9.42 -49.70
C LYS A 194 -5.90 9.44 -50.27
N ASN A 195 -6.54 10.60 -50.40
CA ASN A 195 -7.89 10.72 -50.99
C ASN A 195 -7.89 10.89 -52.52
N GLN A 196 -6.96 10.24 -53.23
CA GLN A 196 -7.10 9.99 -54.66
C GLN A 196 -7.29 8.51 -54.98
N VAL A 197 -7.23 7.61 -53.99
CA VAL A 197 -7.22 6.17 -54.24
C VAL A 197 -8.07 5.47 -53.18
N LEU A 198 -9.24 4.98 -53.62
CA LEU A 198 -10.12 3.97 -52.98
C LEU A 198 -11.06 4.51 -51.88
N LEU A 199 -12.17 5.20 -52.19
CA LEU A 199 -13.39 4.64 -52.81
C LEU A 199 -13.27 3.17 -53.23
N LYS A 200 -13.28 2.24 -52.26
CA LYS A 200 -13.73 0.85 -52.41
C LYS A 200 -13.48 0.13 -51.07
N ASN A 201 -14.49 -0.62 -50.63
CA ASN A 201 -14.55 -1.49 -49.44
C ASN A 201 -15.20 -0.80 -48.23
N LEU A 202 -16.51 -0.59 -48.25
CA LEU A 202 -17.55 -1.55 -47.82
C LEU A 202 -17.48 -1.90 -46.33
N PHE A 203 -18.47 -1.38 -45.59
CA PHE A 203 -19.35 -2.11 -44.68
C PHE A 203 -18.73 -3.30 -43.90
N SER A 204 -18.53 -3.11 -42.58
CA SER A 204 -19.07 -4.05 -41.58
C SER A 204 -19.04 -3.47 -40.17
N LEU A 205 -20.10 -3.81 -39.45
CA LEU A 205 -20.51 -3.48 -38.08
C LEU A 205 -19.43 -3.72 -37.00
N SER A 206 -19.51 -2.99 -35.89
CA SER A 206 -20.11 -3.50 -34.64
C SER A 206 -19.84 -2.56 -33.46
N ILE A 207 -20.90 -1.89 -33.00
CA ILE A 207 -20.95 -1.22 -31.69
C ILE A 207 -21.09 -2.31 -30.63
N LYS A 208 -20.07 -2.49 -29.78
CA LYS A 208 -20.25 -3.14 -28.47
C LYS A 208 -20.43 -2.05 -27.43
N SER A 209 -21.68 -1.83 -27.05
CA SER A 209 -22.06 -1.19 -25.80
C SER A 209 -21.72 -2.14 -24.65
N HIS A 210 -20.86 -1.70 -23.74
CA HIS A 210 -20.91 -2.15 -22.35
C HIS A 210 -21.02 -0.91 -21.47
N GLY A 211 -22.25 -0.74 -20.97
CA GLY A 211 -22.53 0.17 -19.89
C GLY A 211 -22.18 -0.44 -18.54
N SER A 212 -22.30 0.45 -17.56
CA SER A 212 -22.36 0.23 -16.12
C SER A 212 -21.06 0.08 -15.34
N ASN A 213 -20.87 1.14 -14.57
CA ASN A 213 -20.58 1.17 -13.13
C ASN A 213 -19.18 0.73 -12.72
N ASP A 214 -18.34 1.72 -12.45
CA ASP A 214 -17.36 1.67 -11.35
C ASP A 214 -16.92 3.10 -11.00
N CYS A 215 -17.68 3.76 -10.12
CA CYS A 215 -17.24 4.97 -9.41
C CYS A 215 -16.51 4.57 -8.12
N TRP A 216 -15.62 3.58 -8.21
CA TRP A 216 -14.74 3.17 -7.11
C TRP A 216 -13.48 2.53 -7.69
N LYS A 217 -12.56 3.35 -8.17
CA LYS A 217 -11.14 3.03 -8.31
C LYS A 217 -10.44 4.34 -8.64
N ASP A 218 -9.81 4.90 -7.63
CA ASP A 218 -8.54 5.64 -7.75
C ASP A 218 -8.21 6.29 -6.40
N MET A 219 -7.70 5.49 -5.47
CA MET A 219 -6.73 5.93 -4.48
C MET A 219 -5.88 4.73 -4.07
N GLY A 220 -4.86 4.45 -4.86
CA GLY A 220 -3.92 3.36 -4.58
C GLY A 220 -2.87 3.19 -5.66
N ALA A 221 -2.07 4.22 -5.93
CA ALA A 221 -0.81 4.06 -6.66
C ALA A 221 0.15 5.23 -6.37
N ASN A 222 0.95 5.06 -5.33
CA ASN A 222 2.35 5.50 -5.22
C ASN A 222 3.00 4.31 -4.48
N SER A 223 3.99 3.59 -5.01
CA SER A 223 5.14 3.97 -5.84
C SER A 223 5.65 2.73 -6.63
N PRO A 224 6.68 2.84 -7.49
CA PRO A 224 8.07 3.06 -7.04
C PRO A 224 8.61 4.47 -7.24
#